data_AF-A0A933QA58-F1
#
_entry.id   AF-A0A933QA58-F1
#
_cell.length_a   1.000
_cell.length_b   1.000
_cell.length_c   1.000
_cell.angle_alpha   90.00
_cell.angle_beta   90.00
_cell.angle_gamma   90.00
#
_symmetry.space_group_name_H-M   'P 1'
#
loop_
_entity.id
_entity.type
_entity.pdbx_description
1 polymer ?
#
loop_
_entity_poly.entity_id
_entity_poly.type
_entity_poly.pdbx_seq_one_letter_code
_entity_poly.pdbx_strand_id
1 'polypeptide(L)'
;MQIIADLQLHSKYSRAVSQQMIIPQIFEWAKRKGIKLIATGDWTHPLWMREIKANLTEDGSGLLKLKTQMANVKTEEVDIINTRWEDEKEKSDYAPKFLLATEVSSIYSQGGKLRRIHNLIWAPTIATAEKINKELVGRGANLIADGRPIIGLTSIQVAELVLSIDPTCLIIPAHCWTPWFSLYGSESGFDSIDECFGSFAKYIYAVETGLSSSPAMNWRIKELDNRSIVSFSDAHSGPKLGREATVFESEELSYSAIREAISQIRPIGQIGGKNRIAYTIEFYPEEGKYHYTGHRNCDIKQNPSETKQKGTICPVCGKKLTIGVMHRVEQLAGRKEEELGIKNQELSGTQIKGIFSAAFPHRPPFIKLVPLQEILAESLGGLPTSQNIQNEYKKLTDYFGDEFKVLLEI
;
A
#
# COMPACT_ATOMS: atom_id res chain seq x y z
N MET A 1 0.64 -15.98 -14.22
CA MET A 1 -0.69 -15.69 -13.62
C MET A 1 -0.72 -14.27 -13.08
N GLN A 2 -1.89 -13.62 -13.05
CA GLN A 2 -2.08 -12.33 -12.40
C GLN A 2 -2.43 -12.48 -10.91
N ILE A 3 -1.75 -11.70 -10.07
CA ILE A 3 -1.86 -11.68 -8.61
C ILE A 3 -2.19 -10.26 -8.19
N ILE A 4 -3.44 -10.00 -7.80
CA ILE A 4 -3.81 -8.75 -7.16
C ILE A 4 -3.34 -8.80 -5.71
N ALA A 5 -2.52 -7.83 -5.32
CA ALA A 5 -1.87 -7.80 -4.02
C ALA A 5 -2.08 -6.47 -3.28
N ASP A 6 -2.41 -6.57 -1.99
CA ASP A 6 -2.53 -5.45 -1.07
C ASP A 6 -1.59 -5.66 0.12
N LEU A 7 -0.42 -5.02 0.09
CA LEU A 7 0.72 -5.34 0.94
C LEU A 7 1.07 -4.26 1.96
N GLN A 8 0.12 -3.37 2.25
CA GLN A 8 0.14 -2.48 3.41
C GLN A 8 -1.25 -2.39 4.02
N LEU A 9 -1.38 -2.87 5.25
CA LEU A 9 -2.57 -2.75 6.08
C LEU A 9 -2.17 -2.83 7.54
N HIS A 10 -3.12 -2.51 8.41
CA HIS A 10 -2.91 -2.57 9.85
C HIS A 10 -3.85 -3.54 10.55
N SER A 11 -3.34 -4.12 11.63
CA SER A 11 -4.07 -4.97 12.56
C SER A 11 -4.86 -4.14 13.57
N LYS A 12 -5.74 -4.80 14.33
CA LYS A 12 -6.46 -4.19 15.48
C LYS A 12 -5.56 -3.55 16.56
N TYR A 13 -4.25 -3.82 16.55
CA TYR A 13 -3.29 -3.27 17.50
C TYR A 13 -2.71 -1.90 17.09
N SER A 14 -2.96 -1.45 15.86
CA SER A 14 -2.62 -0.11 15.42
C SER A 14 -3.69 0.91 15.82
N ARG A 15 -3.27 2.16 16.07
CA ARG A 15 -4.19 3.27 16.38
C ARG A 15 -5.17 3.53 15.24
N ALA A 16 -6.41 3.86 15.59
CA ALA A 16 -7.48 4.21 14.66
C ALA A 16 -7.80 3.12 13.62
N VAL A 17 -7.54 1.86 13.97
CA VAL A 17 -7.87 0.67 13.18
C VAL A 17 -9.05 -0.07 13.79
N SER A 18 -9.91 -0.63 12.94
CA SER A 18 -11.05 -1.44 13.37
C SER A 18 -10.59 -2.64 14.20
N GLN A 19 -11.31 -2.94 15.28
CA GLN A 19 -11.06 -4.14 16.10
C GLN A 19 -11.34 -5.44 15.33
N GLN A 20 -12.05 -5.35 14.20
CA GLN A 20 -12.28 -6.48 13.29
C GLN A 20 -11.10 -6.76 12.34
N MET A 21 -10.01 -5.98 12.40
CA MET A 21 -8.77 -6.29 11.66
C MET A 21 -7.99 -7.42 12.33
N ILE A 22 -8.62 -8.60 12.39
CA ILE A 22 -8.06 -9.88 12.82
C ILE A 22 -7.83 -10.79 11.61
N ILE A 23 -6.89 -11.74 11.71
CA ILE A 23 -6.48 -12.59 10.57
C ILE A 23 -7.67 -13.27 9.85
N PRO A 24 -8.65 -13.90 10.53
CA PRO A 24 -9.78 -14.53 9.84
C PRO A 24 -10.64 -13.52 9.05
N GLN A 25 -10.88 -12.34 9.61
CA GLN A 25 -11.68 -11.31 8.94
C GLN A 25 -10.92 -10.68 7.76
N ILE A 26 -9.62 -10.45 7.90
CA ILE A 26 -8.75 -9.99 6.80
C ILE A 26 -8.79 -11.00 5.65
N PHE A 27 -8.74 -12.30 5.95
CA PHE A 27 -8.83 -13.37 4.95
C PHE A 27 -10.18 -13.36 4.20
N GLU A 28 -11.30 -13.26 4.92
CA GLU A 28 -12.63 -13.23 4.30
C GLU A 28 -12.85 -11.97 3.45
N TRP A 29 -12.37 -10.82 3.91
CA TRP A 29 -12.39 -9.61 3.10
C TRP A 29 -11.49 -9.73 1.87
N ALA A 30 -10.30 -10.32 1.98
CA ALA A 30 -9.43 -10.56 0.82
C ALA A 30 -10.12 -11.42 -0.24
N LYS A 31 -10.79 -12.51 0.17
CA LYS A 31 -11.61 -13.34 -0.74
C LYS A 31 -12.69 -12.52 -1.43
N ARG A 32 -13.50 -11.79 -0.64
CA ARG A 32 -14.61 -10.99 -1.16
C ARG A 32 -14.14 -9.87 -2.10
N LYS A 33 -12.95 -9.33 -1.84
CA LYS A 33 -12.35 -8.27 -2.65
C LYS A 33 -11.73 -8.78 -3.95
N GLY A 34 -11.22 -10.01 -4.00
CA GLY A 34 -10.45 -10.50 -5.15
C GLY A 34 -8.93 -10.48 -4.91
N ILE A 35 -8.48 -10.30 -3.66
CA ILE A 35 -7.06 -10.11 -3.30
C ILE A 35 -6.42 -11.48 -3.06
N LYS A 36 -5.48 -11.85 -3.93
CA LYS A 36 -4.77 -13.15 -3.87
C LYS A 36 -3.61 -13.16 -2.89
N LEU A 37 -2.99 -12.00 -2.68
CA LEU A 37 -1.86 -11.84 -1.77
C LEU A 37 -2.08 -10.62 -0.88
N ILE A 38 -2.06 -10.80 0.43
CA ILE A 38 -2.36 -9.73 1.39
C ILE A 38 -1.26 -9.62 2.45
N ALA A 39 -1.01 -8.41 2.95
CA ALA A 39 -0.09 -8.22 4.08
C ALA A 39 -0.63 -8.87 5.36
N THR A 40 0.27 -9.34 6.24
CA THR A 40 -0.10 -9.60 7.63
C THR A 40 -0.39 -8.33 8.41
N GLY A 41 0.28 -7.23 8.06
CA GLY A 41 0.37 -6.01 8.88
C GLY A 41 1.15 -6.27 10.18
N ASP A 42 1.71 -5.21 10.76
CA ASP A 42 2.03 -5.07 12.20
C ASP A 42 2.79 -6.24 12.88
N TRP A 43 3.55 -7.07 12.15
CA TRP A 43 4.20 -8.25 12.74
C TRP A 43 5.26 -7.89 13.79
N THR A 44 5.62 -6.61 13.91
CA THR A 44 6.44 -6.11 15.01
C THR A 44 5.74 -6.16 16.37
N HIS A 45 4.41 -6.05 16.40
CA HIS A 45 3.66 -6.08 17.64
C HIS A 45 3.62 -7.50 18.23
N PRO A 46 4.08 -7.71 19.47
CA PRO A 46 4.29 -9.06 20.00
C PRO A 46 3.00 -9.86 20.21
N LEU A 47 1.87 -9.21 20.52
CA LEU A 47 0.57 -9.90 20.59
C LEU A 47 0.05 -10.24 19.20
N TRP A 48 0.30 -9.38 18.20
CA TRP A 48 -0.10 -9.66 16.82
C TRP A 48 0.74 -10.80 16.22
N MET A 49 2.04 -10.84 16.49
CA MET A 49 2.91 -11.96 16.11
C MET A 49 2.40 -13.29 16.71
N ARG A 50 1.88 -13.30 17.93
CA ARG A 50 1.23 -14.49 18.50
C ARG A 50 -0.02 -14.89 17.72
N GLU A 51 -0.86 -13.92 17.35
CA GLU A 51 -2.04 -14.20 16.51
C GLU A 51 -1.66 -14.69 15.11
N ILE A 52 -0.66 -14.11 14.46
CA ILE A 52 -0.09 -14.60 13.21
C ILE A 52 0.33 -16.06 13.37
N LYS A 53 1.14 -16.40 14.39
CA LYS A 53 1.60 -17.78 14.61
C LYS A 53 0.48 -18.74 15.01
N ALA A 54 -0.61 -18.25 15.61
CA ALA A 54 -1.77 -19.05 15.94
C ALA A 54 -2.60 -19.38 14.69
N ASN A 55 -2.87 -18.39 13.85
CA ASN A 55 -3.80 -18.47 12.72
C ASN A 55 -3.14 -18.90 11.40
N LEU A 56 -1.85 -18.59 11.20
CA LEU A 56 -1.13 -18.77 9.94
C LEU A 56 0.01 -19.78 10.08
N THR A 57 0.32 -20.45 8.96
CA THR A 57 1.51 -21.31 8.83
C THR A 57 2.27 -20.95 7.57
N GLU A 58 3.59 -21.00 7.62
CA GLU A 58 4.43 -20.89 6.43
C GLU A 58 4.14 -22.06 5.48
N ASP A 59 4.10 -21.80 4.18
CA ASP A 59 3.83 -22.82 3.15
C ASP A 59 5.07 -23.26 2.37
N GLY A 60 6.25 -22.78 2.75
CA GLY A 60 7.53 -23.05 2.10
C GLY A 60 7.90 -22.09 0.96
N SER A 61 6.97 -21.25 0.49
CA SER A 61 7.21 -20.27 -0.59
C SER A 61 7.67 -18.89 -0.09
N GLY A 62 7.94 -18.77 1.22
CA GLY A 62 8.14 -17.49 1.90
C GLY A 62 6.84 -16.71 2.16
N LEU A 63 5.69 -17.35 1.94
CA LEU A 63 4.36 -16.84 2.22
C LEU A 63 3.67 -17.70 3.28
N LEU A 64 2.57 -17.20 3.82
CA LEU A 64 1.78 -17.90 4.82
C LEU A 64 0.37 -18.19 4.30
N LYS A 65 -0.22 -19.26 4.81
CA LYS A 65 -1.61 -19.65 4.58
C LYS A 65 -2.36 -19.79 5.89
N LEU A 66 -3.67 -19.59 5.85
CA LEU A 66 -4.54 -19.84 7.00
C LEU A 66 -4.46 -21.32 7.42
N LYS A 67 -4.36 -21.60 8.71
CA LYS A 67 -4.36 -22.97 9.22
C LYS A 67 -5.75 -23.60 9.10
N THR A 68 -5.78 -24.85 8.64
CA THR A 68 -7.02 -25.62 8.40
C THR A 68 -7.93 -25.74 9.63
N GLN A 69 -7.36 -25.75 10.85
CA GLN A 69 -8.15 -25.87 12.09
C GLN A 69 -9.04 -24.65 12.39
N MET A 70 -8.82 -23.51 11.74
CA MET A 70 -9.65 -22.31 11.91
C MET A 70 -10.74 -22.14 10.86
N ALA A 71 -10.79 -23.01 9.85
CA ALA A 71 -11.96 -23.09 8.96
C ALA A 71 -13.23 -23.58 9.70
N ASN A 72 -13.07 -24.16 10.90
CA ASN A 72 -14.16 -24.79 11.66
C ASN A 72 -14.45 -24.12 13.02
N VAL A 73 -13.92 -22.93 13.32
CA VAL A 73 -14.16 -22.26 14.61
C VAL A 73 -15.50 -21.52 14.57
N LYS A 74 -16.47 -22.04 15.31
CA LYS A 74 -17.74 -21.37 15.68
C LYS A 74 -17.46 -20.36 16.79
N THR A 75 -17.41 -19.07 16.46
CA THR A 75 -17.64 -18.00 17.42
C THR A 75 -19.04 -17.44 17.18
N GLU A 76 -19.73 -16.97 18.21
CA GLU A 76 -21.14 -16.51 18.12
C GLU A 76 -21.38 -15.34 17.14
N GLU A 77 -20.33 -14.62 16.71
CA GLU A 77 -20.38 -13.62 15.62
C GLU A 77 -20.08 -14.19 14.22
N VAL A 78 -19.65 -15.45 14.13
CA VAL A 78 -19.34 -16.20 12.89
C VAL A 78 -20.50 -17.11 12.46
N ASP A 79 -21.60 -17.15 13.23
CA ASP A 79 -22.78 -17.98 12.95
C ASP A 79 -23.57 -17.55 11.70
N ILE A 80 -23.29 -16.39 11.10
CA ILE A 80 -23.84 -16.01 9.78
C ILE A 80 -22.97 -16.54 8.62
N ILE A 81 -21.71 -16.92 8.87
CA ILE A 81 -20.71 -17.20 7.82
C ILE A 81 -20.44 -18.71 7.67
N ASN A 82 -20.61 -19.50 8.72
CA ASN A 82 -20.30 -20.93 8.71
C ASN A 82 -21.39 -21.85 8.12
N THR A 83 -22.57 -21.34 7.75
CA THR A 83 -23.69 -22.19 7.24
C THR A 83 -23.56 -22.62 5.77
N ARG A 84 -22.42 -22.39 5.11
CA ARG A 84 -22.27 -22.73 3.67
C ARG A 84 -21.01 -23.52 3.29
N TRP A 85 -20.18 -23.92 4.23
CA TRP A 85 -18.89 -24.55 3.90
C TRP A 85 -18.96 -26.06 3.71
N GLU A 86 -20.07 -26.73 4.03
CA GLU A 86 -20.22 -28.18 3.80
C GLU A 86 -20.89 -28.54 2.48
N ASP A 87 -21.62 -27.63 1.82
CA ASP A 87 -22.32 -27.94 0.56
C ASP A 87 -22.37 -26.72 -0.37
N GLU A 88 -21.28 -26.41 -1.07
CA GLU A 88 -21.29 -25.66 -2.34
C GLU A 88 -19.89 -25.71 -2.97
N LYS A 89 -19.61 -26.84 -3.64
CA LYS A 89 -18.54 -26.92 -4.66
C LYS A 89 -18.87 -25.87 -5.74
N GLU A 90 -17.90 -25.01 -6.05
CA GLU A 90 -17.89 -23.94 -7.09
C GLU A 90 -18.09 -22.48 -6.62
N LYS A 91 -17.33 -21.99 -5.62
CA LYS A 91 -17.17 -20.54 -5.38
C LYS A 91 -15.72 -20.16 -5.02
N SER A 92 -15.00 -19.59 -5.99
CA SER A 92 -13.60 -19.12 -5.97
C SER A 92 -12.56 -20.18 -5.56
N ASP A 93 -11.86 -20.73 -6.56
CA ASP A 93 -10.81 -21.76 -6.42
C ASP A 93 -9.50 -21.28 -5.75
N TYR A 94 -9.40 -20.01 -5.32
CA TYR A 94 -8.17 -19.49 -4.71
C TYR A 94 -8.34 -19.15 -3.23
N ALA A 95 -7.34 -19.53 -2.43
CA ALA A 95 -7.21 -19.10 -1.04
C ALA A 95 -6.16 -17.97 -0.96
N PRO A 96 -6.52 -16.78 -0.43
CA PRO A 96 -5.56 -15.72 -0.21
C PRO A 96 -4.34 -16.19 0.60
N LYS A 97 -3.15 -15.80 0.17
CA LYS A 97 -1.92 -15.99 0.94
C LYS A 97 -1.53 -14.69 1.63
N PHE A 98 -0.77 -14.82 2.71
CA PHE A 98 -0.23 -13.70 3.46
C PHE A 98 1.26 -13.51 3.20
N LEU A 99 1.70 -12.26 3.10
CA LEU A 99 3.10 -11.84 3.11
C LEU A 99 3.39 -11.12 4.42
N LEU A 100 4.52 -11.43 5.08
CA LEU A 100 4.95 -10.76 6.31
C LEU A 100 5.42 -9.34 6.01
N ALA A 101 4.47 -8.41 5.96
CA ALA A 101 4.69 -6.98 5.83
C ALA A 101 4.32 -6.26 7.13
N THR A 102 5.14 -5.31 7.54
CA THR A 102 4.88 -4.38 8.65
C THR A 102 5.29 -2.99 8.22
N GLU A 103 4.85 -1.99 8.96
CA GLU A 103 5.28 -0.60 8.82
C GLU A 103 5.92 -0.15 10.14
N VAL A 104 7.00 0.62 10.07
CA VAL A 104 7.59 1.27 11.24
C VAL A 104 7.56 2.78 11.08
N SER A 105 7.27 3.51 12.15
CA SER A 105 7.27 4.97 12.17
C SER A 105 8.57 5.49 12.75
N SER A 106 9.47 5.95 11.89
CA SER A 106 10.78 6.46 12.30
C SER A 106 10.71 7.96 12.58
N ILE A 107 11.02 8.37 13.82
CA ILE A 107 11.06 9.78 14.23
C ILE A 107 12.45 10.11 14.80
N TYR A 108 13.22 10.92 14.08
CA TYR A 108 14.63 11.17 14.37
C TYR A 108 15.10 12.51 13.79
N SER A 109 16.27 12.99 14.20
CA SER A 109 16.89 14.19 13.61
C SER A 109 17.94 13.81 12.56
N GLN A 110 17.89 14.41 11.37
CA GLN A 110 18.88 14.21 10.30
C GLN A 110 18.96 15.45 9.40
N GLY A 111 20.17 15.92 9.13
CA GLY A 111 20.40 17.12 8.32
C GLY A 111 19.83 18.39 8.97
N GLY A 112 19.89 18.50 10.30
CA GLY A 112 19.39 19.65 11.05
C GLY A 112 17.86 19.78 11.13
N LYS A 113 17.10 18.77 10.67
CA LYS A 113 15.64 18.75 10.68
C LYS A 113 15.11 17.54 11.45
N LEU A 114 13.96 17.68 12.11
CA LEU A 114 13.17 16.57 12.61
C LEU A 114 12.52 15.85 11.43
N ARG A 115 12.79 14.56 11.28
CA ARG A 115 12.26 13.69 10.25
C ARG A 115 11.21 12.77 10.85
N ARG A 116 10.16 12.51 10.07
CA ARG A 116 9.14 11.50 10.36
C ARG A 116 8.93 10.74 9.07
N ILE A 117 9.28 9.46 9.07
CA ILE A 117 9.31 8.63 7.86
C ILE A 117 8.72 7.28 8.21
N HIS A 118 7.75 6.84 7.43
CA HIS A 118 7.27 5.48 7.49
C HIS A 118 7.96 4.62 6.44
N ASN A 119 8.34 3.42 6.85
CA ASN A 119 8.94 2.43 5.98
C ASN A 119 8.23 1.10 6.17
N LEU A 120 7.83 0.49 5.06
CA LEU A 120 7.42 -0.90 5.03
C LEU A 120 8.65 -1.79 5.17
N ILE A 121 8.52 -2.89 5.91
CA ILE A 121 9.54 -3.93 6.03
C ILE A 121 8.86 -5.27 5.72
N TRP A 122 9.38 -5.96 4.71
CA TRP A 122 8.90 -7.27 4.30
C TRP A 122 9.92 -8.36 4.62
N ALA A 123 9.49 -9.39 5.33
CA ALA A 123 10.33 -10.52 5.72
C ALA A 123 9.91 -11.81 4.98
N PRO A 124 10.87 -12.67 4.58
CA PRO A 124 10.56 -13.93 3.90
C PRO A 124 10.05 -15.03 4.85
N THR A 125 10.33 -14.94 6.15
CA THR A 125 9.96 -15.96 7.15
C THR A 125 9.61 -15.34 8.49
N ILE A 126 8.82 -16.05 9.30
CA ILE A 126 8.51 -15.69 10.69
C ILE A 126 9.81 -15.60 11.50
N ALA A 127 10.76 -16.52 11.26
CA ALA A 127 12.05 -16.51 11.94
C ALA A 127 12.86 -15.23 11.64
N THR A 128 12.85 -14.75 10.40
CA THR A 128 13.46 -13.47 10.02
C THR A 128 12.75 -12.30 10.72
N ALA A 129 11.42 -12.26 10.70
CA ALA A 129 10.62 -11.23 11.39
C ALA A 129 10.90 -11.20 12.92
N GLU A 130 10.99 -12.36 13.57
CA GLU A 130 11.31 -12.46 15.01
C GLU A 130 12.73 -11.98 15.34
N LYS A 131 13.71 -12.25 14.47
CA LYS A 131 15.07 -11.71 14.62
C LYS A 131 15.08 -10.18 14.49
N ILE A 132 14.33 -9.62 13.54
CA ILE A 132 14.18 -8.17 13.39
C ILE A 132 13.54 -7.56 14.64
N ASN A 133 12.47 -8.16 15.16
CA ASN A 133 11.83 -7.70 16.40
C ASN A 133 12.79 -7.70 17.58
N LYS A 134 13.58 -8.77 17.74
CA LYS A 134 14.58 -8.87 18.81
C LYS A 134 15.61 -7.74 18.73
N GLU A 135 16.11 -7.45 17.53
CA GLU A 135 17.11 -6.41 17.32
C GLU A 135 16.52 -5.00 17.50
N LEU A 136 15.28 -4.75 17.03
CA LEU A 136 14.56 -3.50 17.29
C LEU A 136 14.41 -3.24 18.79
N VAL A 137 13.98 -4.24 19.57
CA VAL A 137 13.89 -4.15 21.04
C VAL A 137 15.26 -3.92 21.66
N GLY A 138 16.30 -4.61 21.18
CA GLY A 138 17.69 -4.41 21.62
C GLY A 138 18.19 -2.97 21.42
N ARG A 139 17.64 -2.25 20.43
CA ARG A 139 17.90 -0.83 20.18
C ARG A 139 16.91 0.12 20.85
N GLY A 140 16.09 -0.37 21.78
CA GLY A 140 15.18 0.42 22.60
C GLY A 140 13.81 0.72 21.96
N ALA A 141 13.44 0.03 20.88
CA ALA A 141 12.10 0.17 20.30
C ALA A 141 11.02 -0.41 21.22
N ASN A 142 9.96 0.37 21.47
CA ASN A 142 8.79 -0.10 22.19
C ASN A 142 7.76 -0.70 21.22
N LEU A 143 7.83 -2.02 21.00
CA LEU A 143 6.98 -2.71 20.03
C LEU A 143 5.56 -3.04 20.55
N ILE A 144 5.28 -2.90 21.85
CA ILE A 144 3.95 -3.22 22.43
C ILE A 144 2.99 -2.01 22.37
N ALA A 145 3.49 -0.81 22.12
CA ALA A 145 2.68 0.42 22.23
C ALA A 145 1.70 0.64 21.07
N ASP A 146 2.00 0.10 19.89
CA ASP A 146 1.24 0.30 18.66
C ASP A 146 1.59 -0.80 17.64
N GLY A 147 0.65 -1.17 16.77
CA GLY A 147 0.91 -2.06 15.64
C GLY A 147 1.91 -1.49 14.63
N ARG A 148 1.96 -0.16 14.49
CA ARG A 148 3.04 0.56 13.82
C ARG A 148 3.93 1.23 14.87
N PRO A 149 4.99 0.57 15.34
CA PRO A 149 5.83 1.09 16.41
C PRO A 149 6.52 2.38 15.98
N ILE A 150 6.51 3.37 16.88
CA ILE A 150 7.31 4.58 16.75
C ILE A 150 8.71 4.28 17.26
N ILE A 151 9.71 4.41 16.40
CA ILE A 151 11.11 4.11 16.69
C ILE A 151 11.99 5.34 16.50
N GLY A 152 13.00 5.49 17.36
CA GLY A 152 14.00 6.56 17.30
C GLY A 152 15.15 6.29 16.33
N LEU A 153 15.04 5.25 15.48
CA LEU A 153 16.04 4.86 14.51
C LEU A 153 15.91 5.67 13.23
N THR A 154 17.02 6.00 12.59
CA THR A 154 17.02 6.60 11.25
C THR A 154 16.63 5.58 10.19
N SER A 155 16.16 6.03 9.02
CA SER A 155 15.89 5.12 7.89
C SER A 155 17.15 4.34 7.47
N ILE A 156 18.35 4.93 7.64
CA ILE A 156 19.65 4.29 7.45
C ILE A 156 19.83 3.12 8.43
N GLN A 157 19.57 3.34 9.71
CA GLN A 157 19.72 2.33 10.76
C GLN A 157 18.68 1.22 10.63
N VAL A 158 17.45 1.54 10.22
CA VAL A 158 16.42 0.54 9.90
C VAL A 158 16.90 -0.34 8.73
N ALA A 159 17.42 0.28 7.68
CA ALA A 159 17.93 -0.46 6.52
C ALA A 159 19.12 -1.36 6.85
N GLU A 160 20.11 -0.83 7.58
CA GLU A 160 21.25 -1.59 8.07
C GLU A 160 20.80 -2.79 8.90
N LEU A 161 19.95 -2.57 9.90
CA LEU A 161 19.44 -3.60 10.80
C LEU A 161 18.76 -4.72 10.01
N VAL A 162 17.76 -4.38 9.20
CA VAL A 162 16.94 -5.36 8.48
C VAL A 162 17.79 -6.15 7.49
N LEU A 163 18.60 -5.47 6.67
CA LEU A 163 19.38 -6.12 5.62
C LEU A 163 20.58 -6.92 6.16
N SER A 164 21.08 -6.58 7.37
CA SER A 164 22.10 -7.39 8.05
C SER A 164 21.56 -8.72 8.57
N ILE A 165 20.27 -8.77 8.92
CA ILE A 165 19.60 -9.98 9.39
C ILE A 165 19.27 -10.88 8.21
N ASP A 166 18.71 -10.31 7.14
CA ASP A 166 18.38 -11.03 5.92
C ASP A 166 18.43 -10.08 4.71
N PRO A 167 19.41 -10.24 3.79
CA PRO A 167 19.56 -9.36 2.64
C PRO A 167 18.43 -9.53 1.61
N THR A 168 17.55 -10.52 1.77
CA THR A 168 16.40 -10.72 0.90
C THR A 168 15.19 -9.89 1.32
N CYS A 169 15.18 -9.34 2.54
CA CYS A 169 14.16 -8.40 3.00
C CYS A 169 13.99 -7.21 2.04
N LEU A 170 12.77 -6.70 1.95
CA LEU A 170 12.48 -5.46 1.24
C LEU A 170 12.13 -4.34 2.22
N ILE A 171 12.61 -3.15 1.88
CA ILE A 171 12.29 -1.90 2.57
C ILE A 171 11.77 -0.94 1.53
N ILE A 172 10.55 -0.46 1.75
CA ILE A 172 9.83 0.40 0.81
C ILE A 172 9.35 1.62 1.60
N PRO A 173 9.72 2.85 1.21
CA PRO A 173 9.15 4.05 1.81
C PRO A 173 7.64 4.06 1.58
N ALA A 174 6.89 4.05 2.68
CA ALA A 174 5.43 3.97 2.64
C ALA A 174 4.84 5.31 2.16
N HIS A 175 3.70 5.25 1.46
CA HIS A 175 2.88 6.38 1.02
C HIS A 175 3.69 7.67 0.78
N CYS A 176 4.58 7.66 -0.21
CA CYS A 176 5.83 8.45 -0.20
C CYS A 176 5.67 9.98 -0.28
N TRP A 177 4.45 10.52 -0.40
CA TRP A 177 4.20 11.95 -0.59
C TRP A 177 3.43 12.68 0.51
N THR A 178 2.80 11.98 1.46
CA THR A 178 2.00 12.70 2.47
C THR A 178 2.87 13.72 3.24
N PRO A 179 2.37 14.92 3.59
CA PRO A 179 3.25 16.02 4.02
C PRO A 179 4.13 15.69 5.25
N TRP A 180 3.61 14.85 6.15
CA TRP A 180 4.33 14.27 7.28
C TRP A 180 4.43 12.76 7.11
N PHE A 181 5.38 12.12 7.77
CA PHE A 181 5.51 10.65 7.81
C PHE A 181 5.86 9.97 6.47
N SER A 182 6.21 10.74 5.44
CA SER A 182 6.58 10.20 4.13
C SER A 182 7.95 10.65 3.66
N LEU A 183 8.57 9.84 2.79
CA LEU A 183 9.88 10.12 2.21
C LEU A 183 9.97 11.50 1.58
N TYR A 184 9.08 11.87 0.67
CA TYR A 184 9.09 13.16 -0.04
C TYR A 184 8.15 14.19 0.59
N GLY A 185 7.63 13.94 1.79
CA GLY A 185 6.70 14.84 2.48
C GLY A 185 7.27 16.25 2.65
N SER A 186 6.47 17.28 2.39
CA SER A 186 6.91 18.68 2.40
C SER A 186 7.31 19.20 3.78
N GLU A 187 6.85 18.56 4.87
CA GLU A 187 7.07 19.03 6.24
C GLU A 187 8.17 18.26 6.96
N SER A 188 8.20 16.93 6.82
CA SER A 188 9.15 16.05 7.54
C SER A 188 9.95 15.10 6.66
N GLY A 189 9.75 15.14 5.35
CA GLY A 189 10.44 14.30 4.36
C GLY A 189 11.75 14.91 3.85
N PHE A 190 12.43 14.18 2.96
CA PHE A 190 13.67 14.49 2.28
C PHE A 190 13.44 14.93 0.83
N ASP A 191 14.48 15.45 0.19
CA ASP A 191 14.47 15.82 -1.23
C ASP A 191 14.99 14.67 -2.13
N SER A 192 15.56 13.59 -1.55
CA SER A 192 15.98 12.38 -2.28
C SER A 192 16.01 11.12 -1.40
N ILE A 193 16.01 9.94 -2.04
CA ILE A 193 16.24 8.63 -1.40
C ILE A 193 17.66 8.58 -0.82
N ASP A 194 18.66 9.12 -1.52
CA ASP A 194 20.05 9.14 -1.07
C ASP A 194 20.20 9.92 0.24
N GLU A 195 19.53 11.06 0.40
CA GLU A 195 19.53 11.80 1.67
C GLU A 195 18.88 11.02 2.82
N CYS A 196 17.84 10.22 2.52
CA CYS A 196 17.10 9.49 3.54
C CYS A 196 17.82 8.20 3.98
N PHE A 197 18.37 7.44 3.02
CA PHE A 197 18.90 6.09 3.23
C PHE A 197 20.42 5.99 3.09
N GLY A 198 21.12 7.04 2.65
CA GLY A 198 22.58 7.05 2.52
C GLY A 198 23.10 5.89 1.67
N SER A 199 24.09 5.16 2.18
CA SER A 199 24.67 4.00 1.48
C SER A 199 23.68 2.86 1.19
N PHE A 200 22.51 2.86 1.84
CA PHE A 200 21.46 1.86 1.63
C PHE A 200 20.46 2.24 0.54
N ALA A 201 20.53 3.44 -0.04
CA ALA A 201 19.62 3.88 -1.10
C ALA A 201 19.59 2.95 -2.33
N LYS A 202 20.71 2.26 -2.61
CA LYS A 202 20.82 1.24 -3.66
C LYS A 202 20.00 -0.04 -3.40
N TYR A 203 19.53 -0.26 -2.18
CA TYR A 203 18.67 -1.39 -1.79
C TYR A 203 17.19 -1.01 -1.65
N ILE A 204 16.86 0.27 -1.85
CA ILE A 204 15.48 0.74 -1.85
C ILE A 204 14.97 0.61 -3.28
N TYR A 205 14.35 -0.52 -3.60
CA TYR A 205 13.97 -0.87 -4.97
C TYR A 205 12.66 -0.24 -5.47
N ALA A 206 11.81 0.20 -4.55
CA ALA A 206 10.50 0.76 -4.85
C ALA A 206 10.14 1.89 -3.91
N VAL A 207 9.15 2.69 -4.32
CA VAL A 207 8.38 3.56 -3.43
C VAL A 207 6.90 3.22 -3.57
N GLU A 208 6.17 3.40 -2.48
CA GLU A 208 4.72 3.25 -2.49
C GLU A 208 4.05 4.59 -2.79
N THR A 209 3.11 4.63 -3.73
CA THR A 209 2.39 5.87 -4.11
C THR A 209 1.64 6.45 -2.91
N GLY A 210 0.83 5.61 -2.27
CA GLY A 210 -0.19 5.97 -1.31
C GLY A 210 -1.29 6.86 -1.91
N LEU A 211 -2.40 6.98 -1.18
CA LEU A 211 -3.65 7.64 -1.60
C LEU A 211 -3.56 9.12 -2.04
N SER A 212 -2.39 9.74 -1.90
CA SER A 212 -2.17 11.15 -2.25
C SER A 212 -1.36 11.35 -3.52
N SER A 213 -0.88 10.27 -4.16
CA SER A 213 -0.16 10.36 -5.41
C SER A 213 -0.58 9.27 -6.40
N SER A 214 -0.13 9.39 -7.64
CA SER A 214 -0.31 8.37 -8.68
C SER A 214 1.03 8.06 -9.35
N PRO A 215 1.14 6.97 -10.11
CA PRO A 215 2.34 6.66 -10.87
C PRO A 215 2.73 7.80 -11.82
N ALA A 216 1.77 8.46 -12.48
CA ALA A 216 2.05 9.62 -13.34
C ALA A 216 2.76 10.76 -12.59
N MET A 217 2.37 11.05 -11.34
CA MET A 217 3.07 12.03 -10.51
C MET A 217 4.50 11.59 -10.19
N ASN A 218 4.69 10.31 -9.86
CA ASN A 218 5.99 9.74 -9.51
C ASN A 218 6.93 9.63 -10.73
N TRP A 219 6.39 9.38 -11.93
CA TRP A 219 7.18 9.36 -13.17
C TRP A 219 7.79 10.72 -13.51
N ARG A 220 7.44 11.80 -12.80
CA ARG A 220 8.05 13.12 -12.97
C ARG A 220 9.37 13.29 -12.21
N ILE A 221 9.69 12.42 -11.25
CA ILE A 221 10.92 12.55 -10.48
C ILE A 221 11.98 11.58 -11.02
N LYS A 222 13.14 12.15 -11.39
CA LYS A 222 14.20 11.45 -12.12
C LYS A 222 14.80 10.28 -11.35
N GLU A 223 14.95 10.40 -10.03
CA GLU A 223 15.54 9.34 -9.22
C GLU A 223 14.67 8.07 -9.17
N LEU A 224 13.38 8.17 -9.50
CA LEU A 224 12.46 7.03 -9.54
C LEU A 224 12.49 6.32 -10.91
N ASP A 225 13.30 6.75 -11.88
CA ASP A 225 13.43 6.12 -13.21
C ASP A 225 13.94 4.68 -13.15
N ASN A 226 14.72 4.36 -12.13
CA ASN A 226 15.30 3.05 -11.89
C ASN A 226 14.68 2.37 -10.66
N ARG A 227 13.45 2.77 -10.28
CA ARG A 227 12.70 2.24 -9.15
C ARG A 227 11.30 1.81 -9.56
N SER A 228 10.81 0.76 -8.92
CA SER A 228 9.44 0.30 -9.07
C SER A 228 8.48 1.24 -8.34
N ILE A 229 7.27 1.33 -8.85
CA ILE A 229 6.15 2.00 -8.20
C ILE A 229 5.17 0.92 -7.77
N VAL A 230 4.82 0.90 -6.49
CA VAL A 230 3.83 -0.02 -5.91
C VAL A 230 2.75 0.79 -5.20
N SER A 231 1.58 0.20 -5.01
CA SER A 231 0.39 0.88 -4.49
C SER A 231 -0.40 -0.08 -3.64
N PHE A 232 -0.72 0.31 -2.41
CA PHE A 232 -1.36 -0.52 -1.39
C PHE A 232 -2.32 0.31 -0.55
N SER A 233 -3.30 -0.35 0.07
CA SER A 233 -4.46 0.34 0.60
C SER A 233 -4.18 1.16 1.87
N ASP A 234 -3.15 0.85 2.64
CA ASP A 234 -3.01 1.32 4.03
C ASP A 234 -4.33 1.10 4.80
N ALA A 235 -4.89 -0.12 4.69
CA ALA A 235 -6.22 -0.40 5.20
C ALA A 235 -6.27 -0.40 6.73
N HIS A 236 -7.26 0.34 7.24
CA HIS A 236 -7.61 0.41 8.66
C HIS A 236 -8.94 -0.30 8.98
N SER A 237 -9.55 -0.95 7.98
CA SER A 237 -10.76 -1.77 8.12
C SER A 237 -10.89 -2.70 6.90
N GLY A 238 -11.61 -3.82 7.06
CA GLY A 238 -11.86 -4.79 5.99
C GLY A 238 -12.42 -4.17 4.70
N PRO A 239 -13.46 -3.31 4.74
CA PRO A 239 -14.00 -2.66 3.56
C PRO A 239 -12.98 -1.80 2.77
N LYS A 240 -11.94 -1.29 3.43
CA LYS A 240 -10.90 -0.45 2.82
C LYS A 240 -9.78 -1.24 2.13
N LEU A 241 -9.74 -2.56 2.31
CA LEU A 241 -8.77 -3.42 1.61
C LEU A 241 -8.94 -3.31 0.10
N GLY A 242 -7.82 -3.25 -0.61
CA GLY A 242 -7.78 -3.17 -2.06
C GLY A 242 -8.22 -1.85 -2.68
N ARG A 243 -8.44 -0.77 -1.90
CA ARG A 243 -8.69 0.57 -2.49
C ARG A 243 -7.50 1.10 -3.32
N GLU A 244 -6.31 0.59 -3.01
CA GLU A 244 -5.14 0.59 -3.88
C GLU A 244 -4.55 -0.83 -3.84
N ALA A 245 -4.00 -1.28 -4.95
CA ALA A 245 -3.39 -2.60 -5.06
C ALA A 245 -2.33 -2.63 -6.16
N THR A 246 -1.38 -3.56 -6.05
CA THR A 246 -0.41 -3.84 -7.11
C THR A 246 -0.74 -5.17 -7.75
N VAL A 247 -0.86 -5.20 -9.08
CA VAL A 247 -1.10 -6.44 -9.82
C VAL A 247 0.22 -6.96 -10.35
N PHE A 248 0.63 -8.11 -9.85
CA PHE A 248 1.84 -8.81 -10.31
C PHE A 248 1.49 -9.83 -11.37
N GLU A 249 2.35 -9.97 -12.38
CA GLU A 249 2.34 -11.12 -13.28
C GLU A 249 3.57 -11.99 -12.96
N SER A 250 3.31 -13.25 -12.62
CA SER A 250 4.33 -14.17 -12.11
C SER A 250 4.04 -15.62 -12.52
N GLU A 251 5.06 -16.44 -12.68
CA GLU A 251 4.91 -17.89 -12.89
C GLU A 251 4.38 -18.60 -11.63
N GLU A 252 4.76 -18.11 -10.44
CA GLU A 252 4.40 -18.68 -9.14
C GLU A 252 4.03 -17.61 -8.11
N LEU A 253 3.30 -18.01 -7.06
CA LEU A 253 3.00 -17.14 -5.93
C LEU A 253 3.96 -17.48 -4.78
N SER A 254 5.09 -16.78 -4.76
CA SER A 254 6.17 -16.91 -3.77
C SER A 254 6.74 -15.53 -3.38
N TYR A 255 7.33 -15.42 -2.20
CA TYR A 255 8.02 -14.20 -1.77
C TYR A 255 9.14 -13.82 -2.74
N SER A 256 9.92 -14.80 -3.19
CA SER A 256 11.03 -14.60 -4.14
C SER A 256 10.55 -14.03 -5.46
N ALA A 257 9.43 -14.53 -6.00
CA ALA A 257 8.89 -14.03 -7.26
C ALA A 257 8.36 -12.59 -7.14
N ILE A 258 7.65 -12.26 -6.06
CA ILE A 258 7.20 -10.89 -5.79
C ILE A 258 8.39 -9.95 -5.58
N ARG A 259 9.39 -10.39 -4.81
CA ARG A 259 10.62 -9.64 -4.59
C ARG A 259 11.35 -9.40 -5.91
N GLU A 260 11.47 -10.41 -6.78
CA GLU A 260 12.07 -10.27 -8.10
C GLU A 260 11.29 -9.24 -8.93
N ALA A 261 9.97 -9.34 -9.00
CA ALA A 261 9.13 -8.40 -9.73
C ALA A 261 9.34 -6.93 -9.32
N ILE A 262 9.64 -6.68 -8.04
CA ILE A 262 9.89 -5.34 -7.50
C ILE A 262 11.35 -4.89 -7.67
N SER A 263 12.30 -5.81 -7.45
CA SER A 263 13.75 -5.52 -7.39
C SER A 263 14.45 -5.57 -8.74
N GLN A 264 13.71 -5.78 -9.83
CA GLN A 264 14.20 -5.63 -11.18
C GLN A 264 14.52 -4.16 -11.50
N ILE A 265 15.68 -3.70 -11.04
CA ILE A 265 16.34 -2.50 -11.57
C ILE A 265 16.89 -2.89 -12.95
N ARG A 266 16.07 -2.81 -13.98
CA ARG A 266 16.53 -3.02 -15.36
C ARG A 266 16.98 -1.68 -15.95
N PRO A 267 18.10 -1.64 -16.71
CA PRO A 267 18.39 -0.52 -17.58
C PRO A 267 17.15 -0.21 -18.44
N ILE A 268 16.88 1.08 -18.63
CA ILE A 268 15.79 1.61 -19.46
C ILE A 268 15.73 0.78 -20.76
N GLY A 269 14.64 0.03 -20.98
CA GLY A 269 14.43 -0.67 -22.24
C GLY A 269 14.07 -2.16 -22.18
N GLN A 270 14.23 -2.86 -21.06
CA GLN A 270 13.90 -4.29 -21.00
C GLN A 270 12.71 -4.58 -20.08
N ILE A 271 11.52 -4.73 -20.68
CA ILE A 271 10.45 -5.53 -20.08
C ILE A 271 10.81 -7.00 -20.38
N GLY A 272 11.54 -7.62 -19.47
CA GLY A 272 11.89 -9.04 -19.56
C GLY A 272 11.88 -9.63 -18.16
N GLY A 273 11.74 -10.95 -18.05
CA GLY A 273 11.66 -11.65 -16.76
C GLY A 273 10.33 -12.36 -16.58
N LYS A 274 10.37 -13.42 -15.79
CA LYS A 274 9.22 -14.29 -15.52
C LYS A 274 8.22 -13.65 -14.55
N ASN A 275 8.70 -12.70 -13.76
CA ASN A 275 7.97 -12.02 -12.71
C ASN A 275 8.09 -10.50 -12.90
N ARG A 276 6.96 -9.79 -12.93
CA ARG A 276 6.90 -8.32 -13.12
C ARG A 276 5.67 -7.70 -12.46
N ILE A 277 5.72 -6.39 -12.24
CA ILE A 277 4.51 -5.61 -11.97
C ILE A 277 3.78 -5.43 -13.31
N ALA A 278 2.55 -5.92 -13.39
CA ALA A 278 1.71 -5.80 -14.57
C ALA A 278 1.11 -4.40 -14.66
N TYR A 279 0.50 -3.93 -13.57
CA TYR A 279 -0.04 -2.59 -13.41
C TYR A 279 -0.36 -2.33 -11.94
N THR A 280 -0.68 -1.08 -11.59
CA THR A 280 -1.23 -0.72 -10.27
C THR A 280 -2.68 -0.26 -10.38
N ILE A 281 -3.43 -0.49 -9.30
CA ILE A 281 -4.78 0.01 -9.08
C ILE A 281 -4.64 1.16 -8.09
N GLU A 282 -5.02 2.36 -8.54
CA GLU A 282 -4.85 3.59 -7.78
C GLU A 282 -6.20 4.16 -7.33
N PHE A 283 -6.16 4.82 -6.19
CA PHE A 283 -7.19 5.74 -5.77
C PHE A 283 -7.07 7.05 -6.58
N TYR A 284 -8.08 7.91 -6.52
CA TYR A 284 -8.01 9.26 -7.10
C TYR A 284 -7.25 10.18 -6.13
N PRO A 285 -5.97 10.54 -6.38
CA PRO A 285 -5.20 11.37 -5.45
C PRO A 285 -5.82 12.76 -5.23
N GLU A 286 -6.68 13.21 -6.14
CA GLU A 286 -7.42 14.46 -6.08
C GLU A 286 -8.40 14.52 -4.88
N GLU A 287 -8.86 13.36 -4.40
CA GLU A 287 -9.69 13.23 -3.20
C GLU A 287 -8.86 13.27 -1.89
N GLY A 288 -7.53 13.20 -2.01
CA GLY A 288 -6.61 13.28 -0.89
C GLY A 288 -6.72 14.61 -0.14
N LYS A 289 -6.75 14.53 1.20
CA LYS A 289 -6.85 15.69 2.11
C LYS A 289 -5.86 16.82 1.82
N TYR A 290 -4.67 16.48 1.33
CA TYR A 290 -3.56 17.41 1.10
C TYR A 290 -3.15 17.47 -0.37
N HIS A 291 -4.05 17.16 -1.32
CA HIS A 291 -3.69 17.16 -2.75
C HIS A 291 -3.13 18.51 -3.22
N TYR A 292 -3.85 19.60 -2.96
CA TYR A 292 -3.45 20.99 -3.26
C TYR A 292 -3.03 21.75 -2.00
N THR A 293 -2.22 22.80 -2.19
CA THR A 293 -1.80 23.68 -1.10
C THR A 293 -3.03 24.39 -0.54
N GLY A 294 -3.16 24.46 0.78
CA GLY A 294 -4.38 25.05 1.32
C GLY A 294 -4.41 25.30 2.82
N HIS A 295 -5.51 25.89 3.25
CA HIS A 295 -5.83 26.13 4.64
C HIS A 295 -7.32 25.87 4.88
N ARG A 296 -7.62 24.68 5.40
CA ARG A 296 -8.98 24.15 5.58
C ARG A 296 -9.92 25.12 6.31
N ASN A 297 -9.46 25.75 7.37
CA ASN A 297 -10.30 26.63 8.20
C ASN A 297 -10.71 27.93 7.49
N CYS A 298 -9.99 28.32 6.45
CA CYS A 298 -10.28 29.50 5.64
C CYS A 298 -10.75 29.13 4.23
N ASP A 299 -11.02 27.85 3.97
CA ASP A 299 -11.41 27.30 2.67
C ASP A 299 -10.52 27.74 1.50
N ILE A 300 -9.21 27.83 1.76
CA ILE A 300 -8.23 28.16 0.72
C ILE A 300 -7.68 26.88 0.09
N LYS A 301 -7.71 26.83 -1.24
CA LYS A 301 -7.12 25.78 -2.07
C LYS A 301 -6.38 26.42 -3.25
N GLN A 302 -5.13 26.02 -3.48
CA GLN A 302 -4.26 26.56 -4.52
C GLN A 302 -3.53 25.42 -5.24
N ASN A 303 -3.66 25.36 -6.56
CA ASN A 303 -2.85 24.46 -7.37
C ASN A 303 -1.36 24.91 -7.37
N PRO A 304 -0.41 24.12 -7.91
CA PRO A 304 1.01 24.47 -7.89
C PRO A 304 1.33 25.83 -8.54
N SER A 305 0.73 26.14 -9.68
CA SER A 305 0.93 27.42 -10.38
C SER A 305 0.41 28.60 -9.56
N GLU A 306 -0.77 28.47 -8.96
CA GLU A 306 -1.34 29.49 -8.07
C GLU A 306 -0.48 29.68 -6.82
N THR A 307 0.02 28.61 -6.21
CA THR A 307 0.87 28.71 -5.01
C THR A 307 2.16 29.47 -5.33
N LYS A 308 2.74 29.24 -6.52
CA LYS A 308 3.93 29.97 -6.98
C LYS A 308 3.68 31.47 -7.16
N GLN A 309 2.47 31.86 -7.59
CA GLN A 309 2.11 33.25 -7.81
C GLN A 309 1.65 33.97 -6.53
N LYS A 310 0.81 33.30 -5.73
CA LYS A 310 0.12 33.86 -4.55
C LYS A 310 0.91 33.69 -3.25
N GLY A 311 1.93 32.83 -3.25
CA GLY A 311 2.74 32.51 -2.08
C GLY A 311 2.07 31.52 -1.12
N THR A 312 2.74 31.24 0.01
CA THR A 312 2.35 30.19 0.97
C THR A 312 1.75 30.75 2.26
N ILE A 313 1.29 31.99 2.23
CA ILE A 313 0.62 32.65 3.36
C ILE A 313 -0.87 32.78 3.04
N CYS A 314 -1.71 32.38 3.98
CA CYS A 314 -3.16 32.45 3.84
C CYS A 314 -3.61 33.91 3.76
N PRO A 315 -4.31 34.34 2.69
CA PRO A 315 -4.75 35.72 2.54
C PRO A 315 -5.85 36.12 3.53
N VAL A 316 -6.51 35.15 4.17
CA VAL A 316 -7.62 35.40 5.10
C VAL A 316 -7.12 35.62 6.53
N CYS A 317 -6.15 34.82 6.99
CA CYS A 317 -5.74 34.82 8.41
C CYS A 317 -4.24 35.00 8.65
N GLY A 318 -3.42 35.15 7.60
CA GLY A 318 -1.97 35.36 7.71
C GLY A 318 -1.15 34.14 8.16
N LYS A 319 -1.78 32.98 8.44
CA LYS A 319 -1.07 31.74 8.79
C LYS A 319 -0.47 31.07 7.55
N LYS A 320 0.56 30.25 7.74
CA LYS A 320 1.14 29.44 6.67
C LYS A 320 0.11 28.44 6.12
N LEU A 321 0.10 28.29 4.79
CA LEU A 321 -0.65 27.23 4.11
C LEU A 321 0.06 25.88 4.31
N THR A 322 -0.71 24.80 4.41
CA THR A 322 -0.16 23.45 4.31
C THR A 322 0.19 23.21 2.84
N ILE A 323 1.46 22.94 2.56
CA ILE A 323 1.91 22.64 1.19
C ILE A 323 1.26 21.34 0.72
N GLY A 324 0.63 21.40 -0.45
CA GLY A 324 -0.05 20.25 -1.04
C GLY A 324 0.93 19.29 -1.70
N VAL A 325 0.52 18.03 -1.83
CA VAL A 325 1.30 16.98 -2.47
C VAL A 325 1.65 17.33 -3.91
N MET A 326 0.71 17.84 -4.71
CA MET A 326 1.02 18.23 -6.10
C MET A 326 2.06 19.34 -6.17
N HIS A 327 2.07 20.28 -5.23
CA HIS A 327 3.08 21.32 -5.18
C HIS A 327 4.44 20.74 -4.78
N ARG A 328 4.47 19.81 -3.83
CA ARG A 328 5.71 19.12 -3.45
C ARG A 328 6.28 18.26 -4.59
N VAL A 329 5.42 17.57 -5.34
CA VAL A 329 5.81 16.87 -6.58
C VAL A 329 6.41 17.87 -7.58
N GLU A 330 5.77 19.02 -7.82
CA GLU A 330 6.27 20.05 -8.73
C GLU A 330 7.67 20.56 -8.33
N GLN A 331 7.94 20.69 -7.03
CA GLN A 331 9.24 21.14 -6.51
C GLN A 331 10.37 20.14 -6.78
N LEU A 332 10.08 18.83 -6.70
CA LEU A 332 11.07 17.76 -6.90
C LEU A 332 11.08 17.22 -8.33
N ALA A 333 10.10 17.56 -9.15
CA ALA A 333 9.97 17.08 -10.51
C ALA A 333 11.18 17.49 -11.36
N GLY A 334 11.78 16.51 -12.03
CA GLY A 334 12.85 16.76 -13.00
C GLY A 334 12.35 16.91 -14.44
N ARG A 335 11.04 16.73 -14.65
CA ARG A 335 10.32 16.86 -15.93
C ARG A 335 8.87 17.30 -15.70
N LYS A 336 8.29 17.94 -16.70
CA LYS A 336 6.88 18.37 -16.69
C LYS A 336 5.95 17.19 -16.97
N GLU A 337 4.67 17.38 -16.65
CA GLU A 337 3.64 16.36 -16.86
C GLU A 337 3.39 16.13 -18.36
N GLU A 338 3.46 17.17 -19.19
CA GLU A 338 3.26 17.06 -20.64
C GLU A 338 4.35 16.20 -21.30
N GLU A 339 5.56 16.19 -20.73
CA GLU A 339 6.68 15.36 -21.20
C GLU A 339 6.43 13.87 -20.98
N LEU A 340 5.49 13.47 -20.13
CA LEU A 340 5.15 12.05 -19.92
C LEU A 340 4.38 11.47 -21.12
N GLY A 341 3.70 12.31 -21.91
CA GLY A 341 2.86 11.87 -23.02
C GLY A 341 1.83 10.83 -22.57
N ILE A 342 1.01 11.18 -21.57
CA ILE A 342 0.00 10.28 -21.00
C ILE A 342 -1.01 9.85 -22.06
N LYS A 343 -1.30 8.54 -22.11
CA LYS A 343 -2.27 7.95 -23.04
C LYS A 343 -3.14 6.92 -22.32
N ASN A 344 -4.44 6.98 -22.59
CA ASN A 344 -5.39 5.96 -22.15
C ASN A 344 -5.52 4.90 -23.26
N GLN A 345 -5.25 3.64 -22.94
CA GLN A 345 -5.26 2.52 -23.89
C GLN A 345 -5.88 1.28 -23.27
N GLU A 346 -6.31 0.33 -24.10
CA GLU A 346 -6.80 -0.96 -23.63
C GLU A 346 -5.73 -1.70 -22.81
N LEU A 347 -6.13 -2.28 -21.68
CA LEU A 347 -5.26 -3.06 -20.80
C LEU A 347 -5.74 -4.50 -20.77
N SER A 348 -4.86 -5.44 -21.11
CA SER A 348 -5.23 -6.85 -21.21
C SER A 348 -5.73 -7.40 -19.86
N GLY A 349 -6.88 -8.08 -19.89
CA GLY A 349 -7.50 -8.68 -18.70
C GLY A 349 -8.41 -7.72 -17.92
N THR A 350 -8.72 -6.54 -18.45
CA THR A 350 -9.72 -5.64 -17.86
C THR A 350 -10.49 -4.88 -18.95
N GLN A 351 -11.73 -4.47 -18.64
CA GLN A 351 -12.54 -3.52 -19.42
C GLN A 351 -12.14 -2.06 -19.18
N ILE A 352 -11.26 -1.81 -18.20
CA ILE A 352 -10.80 -0.47 -17.86
C ILE A 352 -9.55 -0.12 -18.67
N LYS A 353 -9.58 1.07 -19.29
CA LYS A 353 -8.42 1.61 -19.99
C LYS A 353 -7.30 1.90 -19.00
N GLY A 354 -6.13 1.33 -19.25
CA GLY A 354 -4.90 1.65 -18.56
C GLY A 354 -4.36 3.02 -18.96
N ILE A 355 -3.67 3.67 -18.02
CA ILE A 355 -2.98 4.93 -18.18
C ILE A 355 -1.48 4.64 -18.38
N PHE A 356 -0.98 4.97 -19.56
CA PHE A 356 0.39 4.72 -20.00
C PHE A 356 1.16 6.03 -20.20
N SER A 357 2.48 5.96 -20.16
CA SER A 357 3.36 7.05 -20.59
C SER A 357 4.04 6.70 -21.92
N ALA A 358 3.89 7.57 -22.92
CA ALA A 358 4.60 7.42 -24.19
C ALA A 358 6.12 7.64 -24.02
N ALA A 359 6.54 8.47 -23.07
CA ALA A 359 7.95 8.69 -22.76
C ALA A 359 8.59 7.53 -21.99
N PHE A 360 7.78 6.76 -21.25
CA PHE A 360 8.23 5.62 -20.44
C PHE A 360 7.44 4.35 -20.79
N PRO A 361 7.54 3.83 -22.03
CA PRO A 361 6.72 2.70 -22.50
C PRO A 361 7.00 1.38 -21.75
N HIS A 362 8.10 1.32 -21.00
CA HIS A 362 8.48 0.16 -20.21
C HIS A 362 7.98 0.18 -18.77
N ARG A 363 7.44 1.31 -18.29
CA ARG A 363 6.86 1.37 -16.96
C ARG A 363 5.50 0.67 -16.95
N PRO A 364 5.17 -0.10 -15.91
CA PRO A 364 3.83 -0.64 -15.74
C PRO A 364 2.80 0.51 -15.81
N PRO A 365 1.70 0.34 -16.57
CA PRO A 365 0.59 1.29 -16.53
C PRO A 365 -0.12 1.23 -15.17
N PHE A 366 -1.11 2.10 -15.01
CA PHE A 366 -2.01 2.05 -13.87
C PHE A 366 -3.45 2.30 -14.30
N ILE A 367 -4.39 1.89 -13.46
CA ILE A 367 -5.80 2.22 -13.58
C ILE A 367 -6.24 3.00 -12.33
N LYS A 368 -7.29 3.81 -12.47
CA LYS A 368 -7.93 4.47 -11.33
C LYS A 368 -9.29 3.84 -11.08
N LEU A 369 -9.57 3.50 -9.82
CA LEU A 369 -10.82 2.87 -9.42
C LEU A 369 -11.46 3.53 -8.22
N VAL A 370 -12.79 3.44 -8.16
CA VAL A 370 -13.60 3.77 -7.00
C VAL A 370 -14.11 2.44 -6.43
N PRO A 371 -14.03 2.18 -5.11
CA PRO A 371 -14.52 0.93 -4.52
C PRO A 371 -15.99 0.67 -4.84
N LEU A 372 -16.39 -0.60 -5.03
CA LEU A 372 -17.74 -0.94 -5.48
C LEU A 372 -18.83 -0.44 -4.52
N GLN A 373 -18.56 -0.44 -3.21
CA GLN A 373 -19.50 0.08 -2.21
C GLN A 373 -19.77 1.58 -2.38
N GLU A 374 -18.77 2.35 -2.79
CA GLU A 374 -18.92 3.79 -3.07
C GLU A 374 -19.72 3.99 -4.36
N ILE A 375 -19.43 3.22 -5.42
CA ILE A 375 -20.20 3.25 -6.67
C ILE A 375 -21.68 2.93 -6.42
N LEU A 376 -21.97 1.89 -5.62
CA LEU A 376 -23.33 1.52 -5.27
C LEU A 376 -24.02 2.60 -4.42
N ALA A 377 -23.32 3.20 -3.46
CA ALA A 377 -23.86 4.28 -2.64
C ALA A 377 -24.22 5.51 -3.45
N GLU A 378 -23.34 5.92 -4.38
CA GLU A 378 -23.60 6.99 -5.34
C GLU A 378 -24.81 6.66 -6.23
N SER A 379 -24.87 5.44 -6.76
CA SER A 379 -25.88 5.03 -7.76
C SER A 379 -27.28 4.81 -7.16
N LEU A 380 -27.35 4.22 -5.97
CA LEU A 380 -28.62 3.87 -5.32
C LEU A 380 -29.05 4.89 -4.27
N GLY A 381 -28.17 5.83 -3.94
CA GLY A 381 -28.33 6.79 -2.85
C GLY A 381 -28.06 6.15 -1.48
N GLY A 382 -27.44 6.94 -0.60
CA GLY A 382 -27.19 6.58 0.79
C GLY A 382 -25.71 6.52 1.13
N LEU A 383 -25.39 5.92 2.27
CA LEU A 383 -24.01 5.74 2.71
C LEU A 383 -23.50 4.35 2.29
N PRO A 384 -22.20 4.22 1.96
CA PRO A 384 -21.56 2.93 1.69
C PRO A 384 -21.81 1.90 2.80
N THR A 385 -21.89 2.35 4.05
CA THR A 385 -22.11 1.52 5.23
C THR A 385 -23.58 1.13 5.48
N SER A 386 -24.53 1.61 4.68
CA SER A 386 -25.94 1.33 4.90
C SER A 386 -26.30 -0.13 4.53
N GLN A 387 -27.26 -0.71 5.24
CA GLN A 387 -27.64 -2.12 5.04
C GLN A 387 -28.07 -2.41 3.60
N ASN A 388 -28.76 -1.47 2.94
CA ASN A 388 -29.15 -1.62 1.54
C ASN A 388 -27.93 -1.77 0.62
N ILE A 389 -26.94 -0.88 0.76
CA ILE A 389 -25.71 -0.94 -0.04
C ILE A 389 -24.89 -2.18 0.28
N GLN A 390 -24.78 -2.58 1.56
CA GLN A 390 -24.09 -3.80 1.95
C GLN A 390 -24.75 -5.07 1.37
N ASN A 391 -26.09 -5.09 1.30
CA ASN A 391 -26.83 -6.19 0.70
C ASN A 391 -26.58 -6.28 -0.82
N GLU A 392 -26.64 -5.16 -1.53
CA GLU A 392 -26.35 -5.13 -2.98
C GLU A 392 -24.90 -5.47 -3.29
N TYR A 393 -23.97 -4.93 -2.51
CA TYR A 393 -22.55 -5.28 -2.58
C TYR A 393 -22.35 -6.80 -2.44
N LYS A 394 -22.94 -7.40 -1.40
CA LYS A 394 -22.88 -8.85 -1.19
C LYS A 394 -23.49 -9.62 -2.36
N LYS A 395 -24.65 -9.21 -2.88
CA LYS A 395 -25.27 -9.88 -4.03
C LYS A 395 -24.36 -9.89 -5.25
N LEU A 396 -23.74 -8.76 -5.59
CA LEU A 396 -22.84 -8.66 -6.73
C LEU A 396 -21.58 -9.49 -6.52
N THR A 397 -20.92 -9.39 -5.36
CA THR A 397 -19.71 -10.17 -5.08
C THR A 397 -20.01 -11.67 -5.01
N ASP A 398 -21.17 -12.08 -4.48
CA ASP A 398 -21.55 -13.50 -4.41
C ASP A 398 -21.89 -14.06 -5.81
N TYR A 399 -22.48 -13.25 -6.70
CA TYR A 399 -22.89 -13.67 -8.03
C TYR A 399 -21.72 -13.71 -9.02
N PHE A 400 -20.90 -12.65 -9.05
CA PHE A 400 -19.78 -12.54 -9.99
C PHE A 400 -18.50 -13.17 -9.47
N GLY A 401 -18.35 -13.31 -8.14
CA GLY A 401 -17.25 -14.00 -7.46
C GLY A 401 -16.54 -13.12 -6.43
N ASP A 402 -16.13 -11.91 -6.84
CA ASP A 402 -15.46 -10.93 -5.98
C ASP A 402 -15.56 -9.51 -6.54
N GLU A 403 -15.17 -8.51 -5.73
CA GLU A 403 -15.25 -7.09 -6.10
C GLU A 403 -14.37 -6.73 -7.29
N PHE A 404 -13.10 -7.18 -7.33
CA PHE A 404 -12.22 -6.84 -8.43
C PHE A 404 -12.70 -7.42 -9.75
N LYS A 405 -13.30 -8.61 -9.77
CA LYS A 405 -13.93 -9.14 -10.97
C LYS A 405 -15.09 -8.27 -11.44
N VAL A 406 -15.94 -7.81 -10.52
CA VAL A 406 -17.02 -6.85 -10.86
C VAL A 406 -16.47 -5.55 -11.42
N LEU A 407 -15.42 -4.99 -10.81
CA LEU A 407 -14.88 -3.69 -11.22
C LEU A 407 -14.03 -3.76 -12.49
N LEU A 408 -13.32 -4.86 -12.72
CA LEU A 408 -12.31 -4.96 -13.77
C LEU A 408 -12.82 -5.66 -15.03
N GLU A 409 -13.77 -6.59 -14.93
CA GLU A 409 -14.12 -7.50 -16.02
C GLU A 409 -15.55 -7.35 -16.54
N ILE A 410 -16.45 -6.78 -15.73
CA ILE A 410 -17.89 -6.61 -16.01
C ILE A 410 -18.20 -5.13 -16.25
#